data_AF-A0A7W1D2C2-F1
#
_entry.id   AF-A0A7W1D2C2-F1
#
_cell.length_a   1.000
_cell.length_b   1.000
_cell.length_c   1.000
_cell.angle_alpha   90.00
_cell.angle_beta   90.00
_cell.angle_gamma   90.00
#
_symmetry.space_group_name_H-M   'P 1'
#
loop_
_entity.id
_entity.type
_entity.pdbx_description
1 polymer ?
#
loop_
_entity_poly.entity_id
_entity_poly.type
_entity_poly.pdbx_seq_one_letter_code
_entity_poly.pdbx_strand_id
1 'polypeptide(L)'
;RETGENRLPGKIERVVYAGAISQLVVTLDRGAPIRCMLANDGVGSSFDRGAPVSVHLPCEALRVLRTEAAAPNEEPSVASARATAKS
;
A
#
# COMPACT_ATOMS: atom_id res chain seq x y z
N ARG A 1 7.43 18.27 17.72
CA ARG A 1 6.86 17.29 16.76
C ARG A 1 5.40 17.67 16.61
N GLU A 2 5.08 18.49 15.61
CA GLU A 2 3.69 18.91 15.41
C GLU A 2 2.87 17.71 14.97
N THR A 3 1.92 17.33 15.82
CA THR A 3 0.84 16.41 15.49
C THR A 3 -0.16 17.15 14.61
N GLY A 4 0.23 17.49 13.38
CA GLY A 4 -0.61 18.21 12.40
C GLY A 4 -1.36 17.27 11.45
N GLU A 5 -2.55 17.73 11.00
CA GLU A 5 -3.38 17.26 9.86
C GLU A 5 -3.21 15.78 9.42
N ASN A 6 -3.25 14.81 10.33
CA ASN A 6 -3.12 13.38 9.98
C ASN A 6 -1.91 13.06 9.08
N ARG A 7 -0.72 13.51 9.48
CA ARG A 7 0.53 13.21 8.78
C ARG A 7 1.20 11.98 9.37
N LEU A 8 1.49 10.98 8.52
CA LEU A 8 2.18 9.76 8.92
C LEU A 8 3.55 9.67 8.26
N PRO A 9 4.63 9.45 9.04
CA PRO A 9 5.95 9.20 8.47
C PRO A 9 6.02 7.80 7.85
N GLY A 10 6.81 7.69 6.79
CA GLY A 10 7.09 6.42 6.12
C GLY A 10 8.23 6.53 5.11
N LYS A 11 8.39 5.49 4.31
CA LYS A 11 9.41 5.40 3.25
C LYS A 11 8.84 4.82 1.97
N ILE A 12 9.37 5.26 0.83
CA ILE A 12 8.99 4.71 -0.47
C ILE A 12 9.53 3.27 -0.60
N GLU A 13 8.64 2.31 -0.73
CA GLU A 13 9.01 0.90 -0.96
C GLU A 13 9.18 0.62 -2.45
N ARG A 14 8.30 1.20 -3.28
CA ARG A 14 8.25 0.97 -4.73
C ARG A 14 7.57 2.11 -5.45
N VAL A 15 8.05 2.41 -6.65
CA VAL A 15 7.45 3.36 -7.58
C VAL A 15 7.18 2.67 -8.91
N VAL A 16 5.99 2.90 -9.47
CA VAL A 16 5.60 2.43 -10.80
C VAL A 16 5.11 3.63 -11.60
N TYR A 17 5.82 3.92 -12.69
CA TYR A 17 5.40 4.95 -13.63
C TYR A 17 4.41 4.35 -14.64
N ALA A 18 3.21 4.93 -14.71
CA ALA A 18 2.11 4.47 -15.56
C ALA A 18 1.55 5.65 -16.39
N GLY A 19 2.38 6.19 -17.29
CA GLY A 19 1.99 7.28 -18.19
C GLY A 19 1.78 8.60 -17.43
N ALA A 20 0.53 9.06 -17.32
CA ALA A 20 0.17 10.32 -16.68
C ALA A 20 0.16 10.25 -15.14
N ILE A 21 0.33 9.06 -14.55
CA ILE A 21 0.33 8.85 -13.11
C ILE A 21 1.55 8.04 -12.66
N SER A 22 1.95 8.26 -11.41
CA SER A 22 2.89 7.42 -10.68
C SER A 22 2.18 6.75 -9.52
N GLN A 23 2.30 5.43 -9.42
CA GLN A 23 1.83 4.67 -8.28
C GLN A 23 2.99 4.46 -7.30
N LEU A 24 2.82 4.94 -6.07
CA LEU A 24 3.77 4.80 -4.98
C LEU A 24 3.25 3.75 -3.99
N VAL A 25 4.12 2.85 -3.56
CA VAL A 25 3.89 2.01 -2.38
C VAL A 25 4.74 2.58 -1.26
N VAL A 26 4.10 2.93 -0.14
CA VAL A 26 4.74 3.55 1.01
C VAL A 26 4.60 2.62 2.20
N THR A 27 5.73 2.20 2.77
CA THR A 27 5.76 1.54 4.07
C THR A 27 5.67 2.62 5.14
N LEU A 28 4.61 2.62 5.95
CA LEU A 28 4.46 3.54 7.08
C LEU A 28 5.31 3.05 8.26
N ASP A 29 5.80 3.97 9.09
CA ASP A 29 6.57 3.61 10.30
C ASP A 29 5.72 2.79 11.30
N ARG A 30 4.39 2.90 11.22
CA ARG A 30 3.43 2.07 11.94
C ARG A 30 2.24 1.72 11.03
N GLY A 31 1.82 0.46 11.07
CA GLY A 31 0.65 -0.02 10.35
C GLY A 31 0.97 -0.72 9.03
N ALA A 32 -0.05 -0.88 8.19
CA ALA A 32 0.07 -1.52 6.89
C ALA A 32 0.64 -0.55 5.83
N PRO A 33 1.33 -1.06 4.80
CA PRO A 33 1.74 -0.24 3.67
C PRO A 33 0.52 0.32 2.95
N ILE A 34 0.66 1.53 2.42
CA ILE A 34 -0.38 2.21 1.66
C ILE A 34 0.05 2.41 0.21
N ARG A 35 -0.93 2.55 -0.67
CA ARG A 35 -0.72 2.84 -2.07
C ARG A 35 -1.22 4.25 -2.37
N CYS A 36 -0.38 5.07 -2.98
CA CYS A 36 -0.70 6.43 -3.39
C CYS A 36 -0.62 6.53 -4.90
N MET A 37 -1.46 7.41 -5.48
CA MET A 37 -1.40 7.75 -6.89
C MET A 37 -1.10 9.24 -6.98
N LEU A 38 -0.10 9.59 -7.78
CA LEU A 38 0.31 10.98 -8.02
C LEU A 38 0.22 11.27 -9.51
N ALA A 39 -0.29 12.44 -9.88
CA ALA A 39 -0.25 12.90 -11.26
C ALA A 39 1.19 13.27 -11.63
N ASN A 40 1.63 12.88 -12.82
CA ASN A 40 2.91 13.32 -13.37
C ASN A 40 2.71 14.73 -13.95
N ASP A 41 2.76 15.73 -13.09
CA ASP A 41 2.52 17.15 -13.39
C ASP A 41 3.77 17.91 -13.87
N GLY A 42 4.89 17.21 -14.02
CA GLY A 42 6.18 17.79 -14.42
C GLY A 42 6.90 18.53 -13.29
N VAL A 43 6.34 18.58 -12.08
CA VAL A 43 7.03 19.10 -10.90
C VAL A 43 7.96 18.01 -10.39
N GLY A 44 9.26 18.27 -10.43
CA GLY A 44 10.33 17.31 -10.15
C GLY A 44 10.38 16.84 -8.69
N SER A 45 9.44 16.01 -8.28
CA SER A 45 9.49 15.26 -7.03
C SER A 45 9.98 13.84 -7.35
N SER A 46 11.28 13.57 -7.22
CA SER A 46 11.81 12.22 -7.38
C SER A 46 11.50 11.39 -6.13
N PHE A 47 10.53 10.50 -6.23
CA PHE A 47 10.25 9.51 -5.19
C PHE A 47 11.13 8.28 -5.42
N ASP A 48 12.36 8.34 -4.92
CA ASP A 48 13.27 7.19 -5.01
C ASP A 48 12.96 6.14 -3.95
N ARG A 49 13.26 4.88 -4.26
CA ARG A 49 13.11 3.80 -3.28
C ARG A 49 13.94 4.08 -2.04
N GLY A 50 13.32 3.95 -0.87
CA GLY A 50 13.91 4.24 0.44
C GLY A 50 13.81 5.70 0.88
N ALA A 51 13.39 6.62 0.00
CA ALA A 51 13.24 8.03 0.34
C ALA A 51 12.24 8.22 1.49
N PRO A 52 12.59 9.00 2.54
CA PRO A 52 11.68 9.30 3.63
C PRO A 52 10.58 10.25 3.15
N VAL A 53 9.34 9.98 3.57
CA VAL A 53 8.17 10.77 3.19
C VAL A 53 7.25 11.02 4.37
N SER A 54 6.42 12.05 4.26
CA SER A 54 5.30 12.32 5.16
C SER A 54 4.00 12.21 4.36
N VAL A 55 3.21 11.20 4.66
CA VAL A 55 1.92 10.95 4.01
C VAL A 55 0.86 11.81 4.66
N HIS A 56 0.17 12.63 3.87
CA HIS A 56 -1.00 13.39 4.31
C HIS A 56 -2.28 12.59 4.08
N LEU A 57 -3.09 12.38 5.12
CA LEU A 57 -4.39 11.71 5.04
C LEU A 57 -5.53 12.67 5.46
N PRO A 58 -6.08 13.46 4.52
CA PRO A 58 -7.11 14.45 4.85
C PRO A 58 -8.32 13.79 5.52
N CYS A 59 -8.81 14.39 6.61
CA CYS A 59 -9.92 13.85 7.40
C CYS A 59 -11.16 13.56 6.53
N GLU A 60 -11.47 14.44 5.59
CA GLU A 60 -12.61 14.35 4.68
C GLU A 60 -12.53 13.16 3.72
N ALA A 61 -11.33 12.65 3.45
CA ALA A 61 -11.07 11.50 2.59
C ALA A 61 -11.08 10.16 3.35
N LEU A 62 -11.10 10.18 4.69
CA LEU A 62 -11.07 8.97 5.51
C LEU A 62 -12.49 8.45 5.77
N ARG A 63 -12.61 7.12 5.87
CA ARG A 63 -13.84 6.42 6.26
C ARG A 63 -13.49 5.39 7.33
N VAL A 64 -14.28 5.38 8.40
CA VAL A 64 -14.16 4.39 9.48
C VAL A 64 -15.09 3.24 9.16
N LEU A 65 -14.51 2.05 8.98
CA LEU A 65 -15.26 0.82 8.79
C LEU A 65 -15.49 0.15 10.15
N ARG A 66 -16.64 -0.50 10.32
CA ARG A 66 -16.87 -1.36 11.50
C ARG A 66 -16.05 -2.63 11.33
N THR A 67 -15.39 -3.08 12.40
CA THR A 67 -14.81 -4.42 12.44
C THR A 67 -15.96 -5.42 12.53
N GLU A 68 -16.31 -6.06 11.41
CA GLU A 68 -16.91 -7.39 11.50
C GLU A 68 -15.79 -8.34 11.91
N ALA A 69 -16.02 -9.15 12.94
CA ALA A 69 -15.07 -10.17 13.34
C ALA A 69 -14.84 -11.07 12.11
N ALA A 70 -13.65 -10.96 11.52
CA ALA A 70 -13.28 -11.76 10.37
C ALA A 70 -13.43 -13.24 10.77
N ALA A 71 -14.37 -13.94 10.15
CA ALA A 71 -14.32 -15.39 10.15
C ALA A 71 -12.94 -15.79 9.58
N PRO A 72 -12.26 -16.80 10.17
CA PRO A 72 -10.93 -17.19 9.73
C PRO A 72 -10.98 -17.49 8.23
N ASN A 73 -10.15 -16.77 7.48
CA ASN A 73 -9.98 -16.96 6.05
C ASN A 73 -9.28 -18.30 5.84
N GLU A 74 -10.04 -19.40 5.73
CA GLU A 74 -9.54 -20.66 5.18
C GLU A 74 -9.26 -20.44 3.69
N GLU A 75 -8.00 -20.16 3.35
CA GLU A 75 -7.55 -20.36 1.97
C GLU A 75 -7.77 -21.84 1.60
N PRO A 76 -8.48 -22.16 0.52
CA PRO A 76 -8.63 -23.54 0.09
C PRO A 76 -7.25 -24.05 -0.34
N SER A 77 -6.70 -24.94 0.49
CA SER A 77 -5.52 -25.74 0.17
C SER A 77 -5.81 -26.54 -1.11
N VAL A 78 -5.27 -26.09 -2.23
CA VAL A 78 -5.22 -26.89 -3.46
C VAL A 78 -4.24 -28.03 -3.25
N ALA A 79 -4.73 -29.12 -2.66
CA ALA A 79 -4.00 -30.38 -2.57
C ALA A 79 -3.70 -30.88 -3.99
N SER A 80 -2.41 -30.94 -4.30
CA SER A 80 -1.84 -31.42 -5.55
C SER A 80 -2.26 -32.87 -5.83
N ALA A 81 -3.20 -33.05 -6.77
CA ALA A 81 -3.57 -34.35 -7.29
C ALA A 81 -2.51 -34.84 -8.29
N ARG A 82 -1.42 -35.47 -7.80
CA ARG A 82 -0.57 -36.30 -8.66
C ARG A 82 -1.15 -37.70 -8.70
N ALA A 83 -2.08 -37.90 -9.64
CA ALA A 83 -2.60 -39.22 -9.98
C ALA A 83 -1.50 -40.13 -10.54
N THR A 84 -1.57 -41.38 -10.08
CA THR A 84 -0.74 -42.53 -10.42
C THR A 84 -0.69 -42.82 -11.92
N ALA A 85 0.50 -42.92 -12.49
CA ALA A 85 0.73 -43.65 -13.74
C ALA A 85 1.49 -44.94 -13.40
N LYS A 86 0.79 -46.07 -13.61
CA LYS A 86 1.29 -47.44 -13.46
C LYS A 86 2.02 -47.81 -14.75
N SER A 87 3.21 -48.39 -14.64
CA SER A 87 3.83 -49.23 -15.68
C SER A 87 4.25 -50.54 -15.04
#